data_AF-D7MQT0-F1
#
_entry.id   AF-D7MQT0-F1
#
_cell.length_a   1.000
_cell.length_b   1.000
_cell.length_c   1.000
_cell.angle_alpha   90.00
_cell.angle_beta   90.00
_cell.angle_gamma   90.00
#
_symmetry.space_group_name_H-M   'P 1'
#
loop_
_entity.id
_entity.type
_entity.pdbx_description
1 polymer ?
#
loop_
_entity_poly.entity_id
_entity_poly.type
_entity_poly.pdbx_seq_one_letter_code
_entity_poly.pdbx_strand_id
1 'polypeptide(L)' 'GGELAEMLKDFPACERLGTCRSCGDARFVPCTNCDGSTKVFEEQDKRFKRCPKCNENGLVRCRVLSLSDLFDQKLCG' A
#
# COMPACT_ATOMS: atom_id res chain seq x y z
N GLY A 1 12.51 23.54 12.03
CA GLY A 1 11.84 22.65 11.08
C GLY A 1 11.53 23.43 9.82
N GLY A 2 11.28 22.75 8.70
CA GLY A 2 10.80 23.41 7.48
C GLY A 2 9.31 23.75 7.55
N GLU A 3 8.79 24.48 6.57
CA GLU A 3 7.39 24.93 6.47
C GLU A 3 6.37 23.79 6.66
N LEU A 4 6.65 22.60 6.10
CA LEU A 4 5.81 21.42 6.27
C LEU A 4 5.64 21.02 7.75
N ALA A 5 6.67 21.20 8.58
CA ALA A 5 6.59 20.89 10.00
C ALA A 5 5.70 21.87 10.77
N GLU A 6 5.59 23.12 10.31
CA GLU A 6 4.69 24.12 10.89
C GLU A 6 3.22 23.77 10.60
N MET A 7 2.92 23.35 9.36
CA MET A 7 1.57 22.95 8.97
C MET A 7 1.05 21.70 9.70
N LEU A 8 1.95 20.83 10.18
CA LEU A 8 1.59 19.57 10.83
C LEU A 8 1.35 19.70 12.35
N LYS A 9 1.57 20.87 12.95
CA LYS A 9 1.48 21.07 14.42
C LYS A 9 0.08 20.83 14.98
N ASP A 10 -0.94 21.15 14.20
CA ASP A 10 -2.34 21.04 14.63
C ASP A 10 -2.97 19.68 14.26
N PHE A 11 -2.24 18.84 13.53
CA PHE A 11 -2.70 17.50 13.21
C PHE A 11 -2.45 16.57 14.39
N PRO A 12 -3.46 15.77 14.80
CA PRO A 12 -3.24 14.77 15.82
C PRO A 12 -2.13 13.82 15.35
N ALA A 13 -1.09 13.70 16.16
CA ALA A 13 -0.12 12.64 15.97
C ALA A 13 -0.89 11.32 16.12
N CYS A 14 -1.01 10.57 15.02
CA CYS A 14 -1.59 9.24 15.08
C CYS A 14 -0.66 8.40 15.96
N GLU A 15 -1.07 8.16 17.22
CA GLU A 15 -0.43 7.16 18.05
C GLU A 15 -0.49 5.85 17.26
N ARG A 16 0.68 5.36 16.83
CA ARG A 16 0.78 4.14 16.02
C ARG A 16 0.27 2.98 16.85
N LEU A 17 -1.03 2.71 16.78
CA LEU A 17 -1.68 1.53 17.33
C LEU A 17 -1.27 0.32 16.49
N GLY A 18 0.01 -0.09 16.61
CA GLY A 18 0.61 -1.22 15.91
C GLY A 18 0.60 -1.09 14.39
N THR A 19 1.78 -1.03 13.78
CA THR A 19 1.87 -1.11 12.32
C THR A 19 1.38 -2.46 11.82
N CYS A 20 0.78 -2.50 10.62
CA CYS A 20 0.41 -3.75 9.99
C CYS A 20 1.64 -4.67 9.87
N ARG A 21 1.62 -5.83 10.53
CA ARG A 21 2.74 -6.79 10.48
C ARG A 21 3.08 -7.28 9.07
N SER A 22 2.14 -7.16 8.12
CA SER A 22 2.34 -7.59 6.74
C SER A 22 2.86 -6.49 5.82
N CYS A 23 2.53 -5.22 6.03
CA CYS A 23 2.88 -4.14 5.11
C CYS A 23 3.52 -2.90 5.75
N GLY A 24 3.68 -2.87 7.08
CA GLY A 24 4.24 -1.72 7.79
C GLY A 24 3.47 -0.42 7.54
N ASP A 25 2.16 -0.50 7.37
CA ASP A 25 1.24 0.60 7.02
C ASP A 25 1.44 1.23 5.62
N ALA A 26 2.21 0.59 4.74
CA ALA A 26 2.35 1.04 3.35
C ALA A 26 1.05 0.94 2.53
N ARG A 27 0.06 0.15 2.99
CA ARG A 27 -1.24 -0.17 2.34
C ARG A 27 -1.13 -0.90 1.00
N PHE A 28 -0.02 -0.75 0.28
CA PHE A 28 0.30 -1.41 -0.97
C PHE A 28 1.65 -2.13 -0.85
N VAL A 29 1.72 -3.34 -1.39
CA VAL A 29 2.94 -4.18 -1.37
C VAL A 29 3.26 -4.67 -2.78
N PRO A 30 4.51 -5.03 -3.09
CA PRO A 30 4.88 -5.62 -4.37
C PRO A 30 4.00 -6.82 -4.72
N CYS A 31 3.55 -6.88 -5.98
CA CYS A 31 2.75 -7.99 -6.45
C CYS A 31 3.59 -9.26 -6.53
N THR A 32 3.18 -10.31 -5.83
CA THR A 32 3.85 -11.62 -5.83
C THR A 32 3.68 -12.41 -7.12
N ASN A 33 2.80 -11.97 -8.03
CA ASN A 33 2.58 -12.63 -9.32
C ASN A 33 3.55 -12.14 -10.40
N CYS A 34 4.11 -10.94 -10.26
CA CYS A 34 5.05 -10.37 -11.22
C CYS A 34 6.30 -9.80 -10.54
N ASP A 35 6.45 -10.03 -9.24
CA ASP A 35 7.52 -9.51 -8.39
C ASP A 35 7.71 -8.00 -8.50
N GLY A 36 6.59 -7.27 -8.67
CA GLY A 36 6.58 -5.82 -8.87
C GLY A 36 6.98 -5.34 -10.27
N SER A 37 7.40 -6.22 -11.18
CA SER A 37 7.89 -5.85 -12.52
C SER A 37 6.80 -5.37 -13.48
N THR A 38 5.52 -5.56 -13.13
CA THR A 38 4.33 -5.31 -13.96
C THR A 38 4.13 -6.25 -15.15
N LYS A 39 5.03 -7.22 -15.37
CA LYS A 39 5.00 -8.13 -16.53
C LYS A 39 5.03 -9.58 -16.09
N VAL A 40 4.34 -10.43 -16.85
CA VAL A 40 4.41 -11.89 -16.72
C VAL A 40 4.59 -12.52 -18.09
N PHE A 41 5.35 -13.60 -18.17
CA PHE A 41 5.49 -14.34 -19.41
C PHE A 41 4.29 -15.27 -19.58
N GLU A 42 3.61 -15.20 -20.73
CA GLU A 42 2.51 -16.09 -21.06
C GLU A 42 3.01 -17.16 -22.03
N GLU A 43 2.96 -18.42 -21.58
CA GLU A 43 3.54 -19.54 -22.33
C GLU A 43 2.81 -19.84 -23.64
N GLN A 44 1.48 -19.63 -23.68
CA GLN A 44 0.67 -19.89 -24.88
C GLN A 44 1.04 -18.95 -26.04
N ASP A 45 1.12 -17.66 -25.78
CA ASP A 45 1.48 -16.65 -26.79
C ASP A 45 3.00 -16.42 -26.91
N LYS A 46 3.81 -17.09 -26.06
CA LYS A 46 5.26 -16.90 -25.95
C LYS A 46 5.69 -15.43 -25.86
N ARG A 47 4.96 -14.62 -25.09
CA ARG A 47 5.22 -13.18 -24.96
C ARG A 47 5.04 -12.69 -23.53
N PHE A 48 5.67 -11.54 -23.23
CA PHE A 48 5.36 -10.81 -22.00
C PHE A 48 4.03 -10.08 -22.15
N LYS A 49 3.14 -10.27 -21.18
CA LYS A 49 1.90 -9.49 -21.03
C LYS A 49 1.94 -8.72 -19.72
N ARG A 50 1.11 -7.68 -19.65
CA ARG A 50 0.90 -6.93 -18.41
C ARG A 50 0.27 -7.84 -17.36
N CYS A 51 0.80 -7.80 -16.14
CA CYS A 51 0.26 -8.55 -15.02
C CYS A 51 -1.18 -8.10 -14.72
N PRO A 52 -2.17 -9.00 -14.73
CA PRO A 52 -3.58 -8.63 -14.53
C PRO A 52 -3.96 -8.43 -13.06
N LYS A 53 -3.04 -8.70 -12.12
CA LYS A 53 -3.32 -8.71 -10.68
C LYS A 53 -2.86 -7.47 -9.93
N CYS A 54 -2.12 -6.58 -10.58
CA CYS A 54 -1.51 -5.40 -9.93
C CYS A 54 -1.87 -4.11 -10.64
N ASN A 55 -1.72 -2.99 -9.93
CA ASN A 55 -1.84 -1.67 -10.54
C ASN A 55 -0.65 -1.35 -11.47
N GLU A 56 -0.64 -0.15 -12.06
CA GLU A 56 0.41 0.32 -12.99
C GLU A 56 1.82 0.29 -12.40
N ASN A 57 1.94 0.39 -11.08
CA ASN A 57 3.21 0.38 -10.35
C ASN A 57 3.64 -1.01 -9.87
N GLY A 58 2.92 -2.08 -10.25
CA GLY A 58 3.27 -3.43 -9.83
C GLY A 58 2.87 -3.75 -8.39
N LEU A 59 1.94 -2.97 -7.82
CA LEU A 59 1.53 -3.10 -6.43
C LEU A 59 0.12 -3.69 -6.29
N VAL A 60 -0.12 -4.35 -5.16
CA VAL A 60 -1.42 -4.85 -4.72
C VAL A 60 -1.75 -4.29 -3.35
N ARG A 61 -3.05 -4.10 -3.04
CA ARG A 61 -3.47 -3.70 -1.70
C ARG A 61 -3.16 -4.81 -0.69
N CYS A 62 -2.59 -4.43 0.45
CA CYS A 62 -2.52 -5.30 1.61
C CYS A 62 -3.95 -5.65 2.05
N ARG A 63 -4.22 -6.94 2.25
CA ARG A 63 -5.55 -7.42 2.68
C ARG A 63 -5.65 -7.60 4.20
N VAL A 64 -4.55 -7.41 4.90
CA VAL A 64 -4.55 -7.42 6.36
C VAL A 64 -5.07 -6.07 6.81
N LEU A 65 -6.21 -6.08 7.48
CA LEU A 65 -6.73 -4.90 8.17
C LEU A 65 -5.74 -4.55 9.29
N SER A 66 -5.16 -3.35 9.21
CA SER A 66 -4.47 -2.77 10.35
C SER A 66 -5.50 -2.26 11.37
N LEU A 67 -5.10 -2.12 12.63
CA LEU A 67 -5.95 -1.45 13.62
C LEU A 67 -6.18 0.01 13.21
N SER A 68 -5.20 0.66 12.58
CA SER A 68 -5.35 1.99 11.96
C SER A 68 -6.46 2.03 10.91
N ASP A 69 -6.61 0.99 10.06
CA ASP A 69 -7.71 0.93 9.07
C ASP A 69 -9.11 0.86 9.72
N LEU A 70 -9.21 0.28 10.94
CA LEU A 70 -10.47 0.24 11.70
C LEU A 70 -10.79 1.58 12.39
N PHE A 71 -9.77 2.38 12.72
CA PHE A 71 -9.94 3.69 13.36
C PHE A 71 -10.11 4.84 12.36
N ASP A 72 -9.55 4.75 11.15
CA ASP A 72 -9.77 5.73 10.06
C ASP A 72 -11.27 5.88 9.72
N GLN A 73 -12.09 4.83 9.87
CA GLN A 73 -13.55 4.90 9.70
C GLN A 73 -14.30 5.56 10.88
N LYS A 74 -13.65 5.78 12.03
CA LYS A 74 -14.30 6.26 13.26
C LYS A 74 -13.81 7.63 13.74
N LEU A 75 -12.74 8.19 13.17
CA LEU A 75 -12.17 9.49 13.57
C LEU A 75 -12.09 10.54 12.45
N CYS A 76 -12.43 10.20 11.20
CA CYS A 76 -12.59 11.17 10.10
C CYS A 76 -14.08 11.48 9.82
N GLY A 77 -14.86 11.65 10.89
CA GLY A 77 -16.20 12.22 10.89
C GLY A 77 -16.22 13.48 11.73
#